data_AF-A0A2P4YIF4-F1
#
_entry.id   AF-A0A2P4YIF4-F1
#
_cell.length_a   1.000
_cell.length_b   1.000
_cell.length_c   1.000
_cell.angle_alpha   90.00
_cell.angle_beta   90.00
_cell.angle_gamma   90.00
#
_symmetry.space_group_name_H-M   'P 1'
#
loop_
_entity.id
_entity.type
_entity.pdbx_description
1 polymer ?
#
loop_
_entity_poly.entity_id
_entity_poly.type
_entity_poly.pdbx_seq_one_letter_code
_entity_poly.pdbx_strand_id
1 'polypeptide(L)'
;MLYKDIPTVYRWDKKSKWWVQYKKYVPSIGRIVHVSPQDPERFYLRLLLCYRHGPTSFEDLRTIDGVTYATFHEAAMAAGYLDNDSEWEECLLEASHERMPYQLRQLFGIILVYSLPSSSLGLWERFKNDLSEDFRREFGLDMNDRKVEYKTLQSLDSILRNYGLPLLQDYELEAAVDEQVTGDLIQQELNAYPLEQLESTAEMVTQLNANQQDIFDQVISAIETPEMGGKLFFYR
;
A
#
# COMPACT_ATOMS: atom_id res chain seq x y z
N MET A 1 28.03 19.21 -9.31
CA MET A 1 27.34 20.05 -8.30
C MET A 1 26.03 19.37 -7.93
N LEU A 2 25.67 19.30 -6.64
CA LEU A 2 24.39 18.68 -6.24
C LEU A 2 23.25 19.67 -6.44
N TYR A 3 22.01 19.17 -6.51
CA TYR A 3 20.85 20.02 -6.67
C TYR A 3 20.72 21.06 -5.54
N LYS A 4 21.02 20.66 -4.30
CA LYS A 4 21.00 21.54 -3.11
C LYS A 4 22.01 22.70 -3.18
N ASP A 5 23.06 22.55 -3.98
CA ASP A 5 24.12 23.55 -4.12
C ASP A 5 23.77 24.62 -5.17
N ILE A 6 22.85 24.31 -6.11
CA ILE A 6 22.47 25.21 -7.21
C ILE A 6 22.11 26.61 -6.71
N PRO A 7 21.27 26.79 -5.66
CA PRO A 7 20.91 28.12 -5.18
C PRO A 7 22.09 28.93 -4.63
N THR A 8 23.18 28.28 -4.21
CA THR A 8 24.37 28.96 -3.66
C THR A 8 25.25 29.55 -4.77
N VAL A 9 25.16 29.01 -5.99
CA VAL A 9 26.04 29.37 -7.13
C VAL A 9 25.27 30.09 -8.24
N TYR A 10 24.01 29.73 -8.46
CA TYR A 10 23.18 30.20 -9.56
C TYR A 10 21.86 30.82 -9.07
N ARG A 11 21.34 31.75 -9.86
CA ARG A 11 19.99 32.30 -9.72
C ARG A 11 19.21 32.17 -11.01
N TRP A 12 17.90 31.98 -10.88
CA TRP A 12 16.99 31.99 -12.01
C TRP A 12 16.79 33.43 -12.53
N ASP A 13 17.16 33.69 -13.78
CA ASP A 13 16.82 34.95 -14.45
C ASP A 13 15.47 34.81 -15.16
N LYS A 14 14.46 35.54 -14.66
CA LYS A 14 13.10 35.52 -15.22
C LYS A 14 13.05 36.03 -16.66
N LYS A 15 13.98 36.89 -17.08
CA LYS A 15 14.00 37.51 -18.41
C LYS A 15 14.55 36.55 -19.47
N SER A 16 15.72 35.97 -19.21
CA SER A 16 16.33 34.98 -20.11
C SER A 16 15.77 33.56 -19.96
N LYS A 17 15.00 33.28 -18.89
CA LYS A 17 14.53 31.93 -18.52
C LYS A 17 15.70 30.94 -18.40
N TRP A 18 16.79 31.41 -17.82
CA TRP A 18 18.03 30.65 -17.70
C TRP A 18 18.66 30.82 -16.32
N TRP A 19 19.48 29.86 -15.92
CA TRP A 19 20.28 29.93 -14.69
C TRP A 19 21.53 30.75 -14.93
N VAL A 20 21.71 31.81 -14.15
CA VAL A 20 22.85 32.73 -14.25
C VAL A 20 23.69 32.63 -12.98
N GLN A 21 24.99 32.48 -13.14
CA GLN A 21 25.92 32.42 -12.00
C GLN A 21 25.98 33.75 -11.26
N TYR A 22 26.08 33.70 -9.93
CA TYR A 22 26.34 34.89 -9.14
C TYR A 22 27.72 35.48 -9.45
N LYS A 23 27.78 36.80 -9.67
CA LYS A 23 29.06 37.52 -9.80
C LYS A 23 29.76 37.76 -8.46
N LYS A 24 29.01 37.68 -7.36
CA LYS A 24 29.47 37.81 -5.96
C LYS A 24 28.61 36.89 -5.11
N TYR A 25 29.19 36.24 -4.10
CA TYR A 25 28.46 35.36 -3.19
C TYR A 25 27.26 36.10 -2.56
N VAL A 26 26.09 35.47 -2.59
CA VAL A 26 24.87 35.93 -1.93
C VAL A 26 24.35 34.79 -1.07
N PRO A 27 24.22 34.95 0.26
CA PRO A 27 23.61 33.92 1.09
C PRO A 27 22.16 33.73 0.66
N SER A 28 21.85 32.53 0.16
CA SER A 28 20.53 32.14 -0.32
C SER A 28 20.10 30.87 0.40
N ILE A 29 18.85 30.83 0.83
CA ILE A 29 18.25 29.63 1.42
C ILE A 29 17.45 28.94 0.31
N GLY A 30 18.00 27.86 -0.23
CA GLY A 30 17.26 26.96 -1.11
C GLY A 30 16.26 26.16 -0.30
N ARG A 31 14.99 26.17 -0.69
CA ARG A 31 14.00 25.22 -0.17
C ARG A 31 13.83 24.09 -1.17
N ILE A 32 14.12 22.88 -0.74
CA ILE A 32 13.72 21.68 -1.47
C ILE A 32 12.28 21.38 -1.07
N VAL A 33 11.40 21.20 -2.06
CA VAL A 33 9.99 20.91 -1.82
C VAL A 33 9.89 19.59 -1.06
N HIS A 34 9.07 19.56 0.00
CA HIS A 34 8.73 18.32 0.67
C HIS A 34 7.95 17.44 -0.31
N VAL A 35 8.41 16.21 -0.49
CA VAL A 35 7.74 15.21 -1.33
C VAL A 35 7.29 14.09 -0.41
N SER A 36 6.02 13.71 -0.51
CA SER A 36 5.48 12.60 0.26
C SER A 36 6.09 11.29 -0.24
N PRO A 37 6.46 10.36 0.66
CA PRO A 37 6.77 8.98 0.30
C PRO A 37 5.65 8.31 -0.53
N GLN A 38 4.40 8.73 -0.36
CA GLN A 38 3.25 8.23 -1.14
C GLN A 38 3.28 8.63 -2.63
N ASP A 39 4.23 9.45 -3.05
CA ASP A 39 4.51 9.77 -4.46
C ASP A 39 5.91 9.23 -4.82
N PRO A 40 6.03 7.92 -5.09
CA PRO A 40 7.31 7.24 -5.21
C PRO A 40 8.18 7.83 -6.32
N GLU A 41 7.59 8.14 -7.47
CA GLU A 41 8.25 8.79 -8.61
C GLU A 41 8.96 10.09 -8.19
N ARG A 42 8.24 11.02 -7.55
CA ARG A 42 8.83 12.30 -7.13
C ARG A 42 9.79 12.12 -5.94
N PHE A 43 9.53 11.16 -5.06
CA PHE A 43 10.35 10.89 -3.90
C PHE A 43 11.75 10.42 -4.32
N TYR A 44 11.83 9.39 -5.18
CA TYR A 44 13.10 8.85 -5.66
C TYR A 44 13.82 9.81 -6.62
N LEU A 45 13.08 10.58 -7.42
CA LEU A 45 13.66 11.68 -8.20
C LEU A 45 14.38 12.70 -7.29
N ARG A 46 13.70 13.16 -6.23
CA ARG A 46 14.30 14.09 -5.27
C ARG A 46 15.52 13.47 -4.57
N LEU A 47 15.44 12.20 -4.20
CA LEU A 47 16.54 11.46 -3.58
C LEU A 47 17.77 11.45 -4.49
N LEU A 48 17.62 11.05 -5.75
CA LEU A 48 18.72 11.05 -6.72
C LEU A 48 19.31 12.44 -6.91
N LEU A 49 18.50 13.49 -7.00
CA LEU A 49 18.98 14.88 -7.13
C LEU A 49 19.80 15.36 -5.93
N CYS A 50 19.57 14.79 -4.74
CA CYS A 50 20.32 15.12 -3.53
C CYS A 50 21.72 14.49 -3.49
N TYR A 51 21.94 13.37 -4.19
CA TYR A 51 23.18 12.59 -4.12
C TYR A 51 23.97 12.52 -5.44
N ARG A 52 23.32 12.68 -6.60
CA ARG A 52 23.97 12.68 -7.92
C ARG A 52 24.48 14.08 -8.29
N HIS A 53 25.74 14.14 -8.72
CA HIS A 53 26.36 15.37 -9.17
C HIS A 53 26.08 15.65 -10.65
N GLY A 54 25.54 16.84 -10.94
CA GLY A 54 25.45 17.39 -12.29
C GLY A 54 24.63 16.61 -13.33
N PRO A 55 23.51 15.95 -12.98
CA PRO A 55 22.67 15.30 -13.98
C PRO A 55 22.18 16.32 -15.01
N THR A 56 22.24 15.95 -16.29
CA THR A 56 21.90 16.81 -17.44
C THR A 56 20.51 16.53 -18.02
N SER A 57 19.95 15.36 -17.71
CA SER A 57 18.61 14.93 -18.12
C SER A 57 18.02 13.93 -17.13
N PHE A 58 16.72 13.62 -17.24
CA PHE A 58 16.11 12.56 -16.45
C PHE A 58 16.64 11.16 -16.80
N GLU A 59 17.07 10.96 -18.05
CA GLU A 59 17.72 9.72 -18.47
C GLU A 59 19.08 9.58 -17.80
N ASP A 60 19.90 10.64 -17.87
CA ASP A 60 21.20 10.71 -17.20
C ASP A 60 21.05 10.50 -15.68
N LEU A 61 20.00 11.04 -15.06
CA LEU A 61 19.72 10.79 -13.64
C LEU A 61 19.44 9.30 -13.33
N ARG A 62 18.81 8.56 -14.26
CA ARG A 62 18.52 7.13 -14.14
C ARG A 62 19.67 6.24 -14.62
N THR A 63 20.77 6.80 -15.12
CA THR A 63 21.92 6.01 -15.59
C THR A 63 22.97 5.85 -14.50
N ILE A 64 23.08 4.66 -13.91
CA ILE A 64 24.10 4.33 -12.91
C ILE A 64 25.13 3.39 -13.54
N ASP A 65 26.41 3.74 -13.46
CA ASP A 65 27.53 2.95 -14.01
C ASP A 65 27.35 2.48 -15.47
N GLY A 66 26.71 3.32 -16.30
CA GLY A 66 26.46 3.05 -17.72
C GLY A 66 25.19 2.24 -18.02
N VAL A 67 24.41 1.86 -17.00
CA VAL A 67 23.13 1.17 -17.14
C VAL A 67 21.99 2.14 -16.86
N THR A 68 21.05 2.26 -17.80
CA THR A 68 19.85 3.10 -17.65
C THR A 68 18.70 2.27 -17.11
N TYR A 69 18.16 2.68 -15.96
CA TYR A 69 17.06 2.00 -15.28
C TYR A 69 15.68 2.54 -15.70
N ALA A 70 14.64 1.73 -15.54
CA ALA A 70 13.29 2.08 -15.95
C ALA A 70 12.68 3.14 -15.01
N THR A 71 12.94 3.03 -13.71
CA THR A 71 12.38 3.93 -12.69
C THR A 71 13.47 4.66 -11.90
N PHE A 72 13.11 5.80 -11.28
CA PHE A 72 14.01 6.47 -10.33
C PHE A 72 14.28 5.62 -9.08
N HIS A 73 13.34 4.75 -8.69
CA HIS A 73 13.52 3.79 -7.60
C HIS A 73 14.69 2.84 -7.90
N GLU A 74 14.64 2.17 -9.06
CA GLU A 74 15.69 1.23 -9.48
C GLU A 74 17.07 1.91 -9.58
N ALA A 75 17.11 3.12 -10.12
CA ALA A 75 18.35 3.89 -10.19
C ALA A 75 18.88 4.27 -8.79
N ALA A 76 18.00 4.66 -7.85
CA ALA A 76 18.40 4.97 -6.47
C ALA A 76 18.90 3.73 -5.73
N MET A 77 18.24 2.57 -5.96
CA MET A 77 18.64 1.28 -5.42
C MET A 77 20.01 0.86 -5.96
N ALA A 78 20.21 0.92 -7.28
CA ALA A 78 21.48 0.58 -7.93
C ALA A 78 22.63 1.50 -7.50
N ALA A 79 22.34 2.77 -7.23
CA ALA A 79 23.31 3.72 -6.71
C ALA A 79 23.64 3.53 -5.21
N GLY A 80 22.91 2.65 -4.51
CA GLY A 80 23.09 2.41 -3.07
C GLY A 80 22.66 3.58 -2.19
N TYR A 81 21.68 4.39 -2.64
CA TYR A 81 21.15 5.52 -1.86
C TYR A 81 19.94 5.17 -1.00
N LEU A 82 19.40 3.97 -1.17
CA LEU A 82 18.38 3.41 -0.29
C LEU A 82 19.10 2.62 0.79
N ASP A 83 18.77 2.89 2.05
CA ASP A 83 19.20 2.04 3.16
C ASP A 83 18.65 0.62 2.93
N ASN A 84 19.43 -0.40 3.27
CA ASN A 84 18.94 -1.77 3.15
C ASN A 84 17.74 -1.97 4.11
N ASP A 85 16.91 -2.97 3.84
CA ASP A 85 15.76 -3.24 4.71
C ASP A 85 16.17 -3.86 6.07
N SER A 86 17.45 -3.86 6.46
CA SER A 86 17.93 -4.52 7.67
C SER A 86 17.29 -3.97 8.94
N GLU A 87 17.08 -2.65 9.02
CA GLU A 87 16.42 -2.04 10.17
C GLU A 87 14.98 -2.55 10.32
N TRP A 88 14.28 -2.74 9.19
CA TRP A 88 12.91 -3.26 9.15
C TRP A 88 12.88 -4.76 9.42
N GLU A 89 13.86 -5.50 8.91
CA GLU A 89 14.02 -6.92 9.15
C GLU A 89 14.33 -7.21 10.62
N GLU A 90 15.25 -6.48 11.24
CA GLU A 90 15.59 -6.62 12.66
C GLU A 90 14.39 -6.26 13.53
N CYS A 91 13.69 -5.16 13.21
CA CYS A 91 12.47 -4.74 13.91
C CYS A 91 11.35 -5.78 13.82
N LEU A 92 11.08 -6.33 12.63
CA LEU A 92 10.07 -7.36 12.43
C LEU A 92 10.46 -8.69 13.08
N LEU A 93 11.75 -9.02 13.09
CA LEU A 93 12.27 -10.22 13.75
C LEU A 93 12.18 -10.14 15.28
N GLU A 94 12.47 -8.98 15.87
CA GLU A 94 12.26 -8.76 17.31
C GLU A 94 10.76 -8.83 17.62
N ALA A 95 9.94 -8.16 16.83
CA ALA A 95 8.49 -8.14 17.02
C ALA A 95 7.83 -9.51 16.83
N SER A 96 8.35 -10.38 15.94
CA SER A 96 7.78 -11.72 15.73
C SER A 96 7.96 -12.64 16.94
N HIS A 97 8.98 -12.42 17.76
CA HIS A 97 9.16 -13.17 19.01
C HIS A 97 8.31 -12.64 20.17
N GLU A 98 7.97 -11.35 20.15
CA GLU A 98 7.34 -10.66 21.30
C GLU A 98 5.84 -10.36 21.11
N ARG A 99 5.35 -10.29 19.87
CA ARG A 99 3.98 -9.83 19.56
C ARG A 99 3.10 -10.89 18.94
N MET A 100 1.78 -10.69 19.11
CA MET A 100 0.77 -11.53 18.46
C MET A 100 0.67 -11.22 16.96
N PRO A 101 0.32 -12.20 16.11
CA PRO A 101 0.31 -12.05 14.63
C PRO A 101 -0.46 -10.83 14.11
N TYR A 102 -1.60 -10.48 14.71
CA TYR A 102 -2.34 -9.27 14.33
C TYR A 102 -1.53 -7.97 14.57
N GLN A 103 -0.86 -7.85 15.71
CA GLN A 103 -0.03 -6.67 16.02
C GLN A 103 1.21 -6.62 15.12
N LEU A 104 1.75 -7.79 14.74
CA LEU A 104 2.83 -7.89 13.77
C LEU A 104 2.36 -7.42 12.38
N ARG A 105 1.14 -7.79 11.95
CA ARG A 105 0.51 -7.27 10.73
C ARG A 105 0.31 -5.74 10.77
N GLN A 106 -0.03 -5.17 11.92
CA GLN A 106 -0.12 -3.71 12.08
C GLN A 106 1.25 -3.03 11.91
N LEU A 107 2.30 -3.57 12.55
CA LEU A 107 3.67 -3.07 12.40
C LEU A 107 4.15 -3.16 10.94
N PHE A 108 3.89 -4.30 10.29
CA PHE A 108 4.22 -4.51 8.89
C PHE A 108 3.53 -3.47 7.98
N GLY A 109 2.24 -3.20 8.19
CA GLY A 109 1.52 -2.16 7.47
C GLY A 109 2.12 -0.75 7.67
N ILE A 110 2.55 -0.42 8.90
CA ILE A 110 3.24 0.85 9.19
C ILE A 110 4.56 0.94 8.43
N ILE A 111 5.35 -0.13 8.42
CA ILE A 111 6.64 -0.18 7.70
C ILE A 111 6.42 0.06 6.21
N LEU A 112 5.49 -0.67 5.58
CA LEU A 112 5.18 -0.50 4.16
C LEU A 112 4.83 0.93 3.79
N VAL A 113 4.08 1.61 4.66
CA VAL A 113 3.54 2.95 4.38
C VAL A 113 4.56 4.06 4.61
N TYR A 114 5.19 4.04 5.79
CA TYR A 114 5.97 5.17 6.28
C TYR A 114 7.45 5.04 5.97
N SER A 115 7.91 3.80 5.78
CA SER A 115 9.34 3.50 5.65
C SER A 115 9.74 3.18 4.22
N LEU A 116 8.77 2.89 3.33
CA LEU A 116 8.99 2.53 1.93
C LEU A 116 10.17 1.55 1.77
N PRO A 117 10.06 0.32 2.30
CA PRO A 117 11.13 -0.65 2.20
C PRO A 117 11.53 -0.88 0.75
N SER A 118 12.82 -1.06 0.52
CA SER A 118 13.41 -1.29 -0.81
C SER A 118 12.84 -2.54 -1.47
N SER A 119 12.46 -3.55 -0.68
CA SER A 119 11.77 -4.76 -1.13
C SER A 119 10.63 -5.15 -0.18
N SER A 120 9.44 -4.60 -0.41
CA SER A 120 8.22 -5.01 0.29
C SER A 120 7.92 -6.50 0.12
N LEU A 121 8.13 -7.06 -1.08
CA LEU A 121 7.97 -8.48 -1.37
C LEU A 121 8.99 -9.34 -0.61
N GLY A 122 10.24 -8.89 -0.50
CA GLY A 122 11.27 -9.58 0.26
C GLY A 122 10.92 -9.68 1.75
N LEU A 123 10.42 -8.58 2.34
CA LEU A 123 9.92 -8.58 3.71
C LEU A 123 8.68 -9.49 3.87
N TRP A 124 7.74 -9.46 2.93
CA TRP A 124 6.58 -10.35 2.94
C TRP A 124 7.01 -11.82 2.94
N GLU A 125 7.83 -12.25 1.98
CA GLU A 125 8.24 -13.66 1.87
C GLU A 125 8.98 -14.15 3.11
N ARG A 126 9.75 -13.27 3.76
CA ARG A 126 10.47 -13.58 5.00
C ARG A 126 9.53 -13.77 6.19
N PHE A 127 8.54 -12.88 6.36
CA PHE A 127 7.72 -12.81 7.57
C PHE A 127 6.30 -13.36 7.40
N LYS A 128 5.88 -13.82 6.21
CA LYS A 128 4.50 -14.30 5.97
C LYS A 128 4.06 -15.42 6.90
N ASN A 129 4.99 -16.26 7.37
CA ASN A 129 4.69 -17.33 8.32
C ASN A 129 4.31 -16.76 9.70
N ASP A 130 5.09 -15.80 10.20
CA ASP A 130 4.84 -15.13 11.47
C ASP A 130 3.60 -14.24 11.40
N LEU A 131 3.43 -13.54 10.29
CA LEU A 131 2.27 -12.69 10.01
C LEU A 131 0.97 -13.48 9.89
N SER A 132 1.00 -14.78 9.62
CA SER A 132 -0.19 -15.61 9.38
C SER A 132 -0.43 -16.68 10.44
N GLU A 133 0.38 -16.72 11.49
CA GLU A 133 0.40 -17.81 12.47
C GLU A 133 -0.96 -18.07 13.12
N ASP A 134 -1.73 -17.02 13.44
CA ASP A 134 -3.07 -17.13 14.00
C ASP A 134 -4.06 -17.75 13.03
N PHE A 135 -4.01 -17.37 11.75
CA PHE A 135 -4.82 -18.01 10.71
C PHE A 135 -4.43 -19.47 10.50
N ARG A 136 -3.14 -19.80 10.62
CA ARG A 136 -2.70 -21.20 10.57
C ARG A 136 -3.31 -22.04 11.68
N ARG A 137 -3.34 -21.48 12.89
CA ARG A 137 -3.96 -22.12 14.06
C ARG A 137 -5.48 -22.23 13.89
N GLU A 138 -6.12 -21.24 13.28
CA GLU A 138 -7.57 -21.22 13.02
C GLU A 138 -7.99 -22.36 12.08
N PHE A 139 -7.27 -22.55 10.97
CA PHE A 139 -7.62 -23.56 9.97
C PHE A 139 -7.22 -24.99 10.37
N GLY A 140 -6.21 -25.16 11.24
CA GLY A 140 -5.87 -26.45 11.84
C GLY A 140 -5.55 -27.56 10.82
N LEU A 141 -6.43 -28.55 10.70
CA LEU A 141 -6.27 -29.67 9.76
C LEU A 141 -6.75 -29.35 8.33
N ASP A 142 -7.57 -28.32 8.14
CA ASP A 142 -8.05 -27.85 6.83
C ASP A 142 -7.12 -26.77 6.25
N MET A 143 -5.84 -26.88 6.60
CA MET A 143 -4.82 -25.91 6.28
C MET A 143 -4.45 -25.95 4.81
N ASN A 144 -4.70 -24.84 4.13
CA ASN A 144 -4.25 -24.58 2.77
C ASN A 144 -3.42 -23.29 2.79
N ASP A 145 -2.14 -23.39 2.42
CA ASP A 145 -1.20 -22.25 2.44
C ASP A 145 -1.74 -21.05 1.67
N ARG A 146 -2.43 -21.26 0.54
CA ARG A 146 -3.03 -20.17 -0.24
C ARG A 146 -4.16 -19.48 0.51
N LYS A 147 -4.98 -20.24 1.25
CA LYS A 147 -6.11 -19.71 2.03
C LYS A 147 -5.61 -18.85 3.21
N VAL A 148 -4.51 -19.29 3.82
CA VAL A 148 -3.82 -18.59 4.90
C VAL A 148 -3.20 -17.29 4.39
N GLU A 149 -2.45 -17.35 3.29
CA GLU A 149 -1.86 -16.15 2.67
C GLU A 149 -2.95 -15.16 2.26
N TYR A 150 -4.04 -15.63 1.65
CA TYR A 150 -5.19 -14.79 1.29
C TYR A 150 -5.81 -14.08 2.49
N LYS A 151 -6.15 -14.81 3.57
CA LYS A 151 -6.69 -14.18 4.79
C LYS A 151 -5.71 -13.17 5.40
N THR A 152 -4.41 -13.47 5.34
CA THR A 152 -3.36 -12.58 5.85
C THR A 152 -3.31 -11.28 5.06
N LEU A 153 -3.36 -11.36 3.73
CA LEU A 153 -3.41 -10.21 2.84
C LEU A 153 -4.70 -9.41 3.04
N GLN A 154 -5.85 -10.07 3.20
CA GLN A 154 -7.12 -9.41 3.49
C GLN A 154 -7.08 -8.66 4.84
N SER A 155 -6.47 -9.27 5.86
CA SER A 155 -6.25 -8.61 7.15
C SER A 155 -5.35 -7.38 7.00
N LEU A 156 -4.26 -7.47 6.22
CA LEU A 156 -3.38 -6.34 5.94
C LEU A 156 -4.11 -5.22 5.17
N ASP A 157 -4.90 -5.56 4.16
CA ASP A 157 -5.72 -4.59 3.42
C ASP A 157 -6.69 -3.85 4.35
N SER A 158 -7.35 -4.58 5.27
CA SER A 158 -8.24 -3.97 6.27
C SER A 158 -7.49 -3.00 7.20
N ILE A 159 -6.27 -3.36 7.62
CA ILE A 159 -5.42 -2.54 8.48
C ILE A 159 -5.04 -1.26 7.75
N LEU A 160 -4.57 -1.36 6.50
CA LEU A 160 -4.16 -0.21 5.70
C LEU A 160 -5.33 0.76 5.43
N ARG A 161 -6.52 0.21 5.15
CA ARG A 161 -7.74 1.02 5.01
C ARG A 161 -8.13 1.75 6.29
N ASN A 162 -8.00 1.10 7.45
CA ASN A 162 -8.29 1.72 8.75
C ASN A 162 -7.35 2.89 9.07
N TYR A 163 -6.13 2.89 8.51
CA TYR A 163 -5.20 4.01 8.60
C TYR A 163 -5.43 5.09 7.53
N GLY A 164 -6.44 4.96 6.66
CA GLY A 164 -6.81 5.96 5.65
C GLY A 164 -5.85 6.04 4.47
N LEU A 165 -5.19 4.93 4.14
CA LEU A 165 -4.11 4.88 3.15
C LEU A 165 -4.55 4.15 1.87
N PRO A 166 -4.02 4.51 0.69
CA PRO A 166 -4.44 3.91 -0.58
C PRO A 166 -4.12 2.40 -0.65
N LEU A 167 -4.90 1.72 -1.49
CA LEU A 167 -4.91 0.27 -1.68
C LEU A 167 -3.52 -0.28 -2.01
N LEU A 168 -3.24 -1.53 -1.61
CA LEU A 168 -2.10 -2.34 -2.08
C LEU A 168 -2.05 -2.57 -3.61
N GLN A 169 -2.90 -1.93 -4.42
CA GLN A 169 -2.84 -2.01 -5.89
C GLN A 169 -1.55 -1.43 -6.47
N ASP A 170 -0.91 -0.48 -5.78
CA ASP A 170 0.38 0.08 -6.18
C ASP A 170 1.58 -0.77 -5.71
N TYR A 171 1.34 -1.79 -4.89
CA TYR A 171 2.33 -2.75 -4.41
C TYR A 171 2.00 -4.13 -4.97
N GLU A 172 2.52 -4.44 -6.16
CA GLU A 172 2.35 -5.72 -6.86
C GLU A 172 2.68 -6.92 -5.95
N LEU A 173 1.68 -7.40 -5.22
CA LEU A 173 1.55 -8.77 -4.77
C LEU A 173 0.43 -9.34 -5.62
N GLU A 174 0.82 -9.94 -6.75
CA GLU A 174 -0.09 -10.69 -7.62
C GLU A 174 -0.66 -11.88 -6.85
N ALA A 175 -1.70 -11.62 -6.06
CA ALA A 175 -2.65 -12.64 -5.65
C ALA A 175 -3.45 -13.00 -6.91
N ALA A 176 -2.96 -13.96 -7.68
CA ALA A 176 -3.74 -14.64 -8.69
C ALA A 176 -4.96 -15.27 -8.01
N VAL A 177 -6.09 -14.57 -8.05
CA VAL A 177 -7.37 -15.03 -7.48
C VAL A 177 -7.91 -16.12 -8.40
N ASP A 178 -7.76 -17.37 -7.97
CA ASP A 178 -8.39 -18.54 -8.59
C ASP A 178 -9.90 -18.48 -8.30
N GLU A 179 -10.74 -18.50 -9.33
CA GLU A 179 -12.21 -18.39 -9.21
C GLU A 179 -12.81 -19.48 -8.30
N GLN A 180 -12.16 -20.65 -8.21
CA GLN A 180 -12.56 -21.73 -7.32
C GLN A 180 -12.43 -21.36 -5.83
N VAL A 181 -11.38 -20.62 -5.45
CA VAL A 181 -11.14 -20.22 -4.06
C VAL A 181 -12.16 -19.16 -3.60
N THR A 182 -12.54 -18.25 -4.50
CA THR A 182 -13.62 -17.28 -4.25
C THR A 182 -14.97 -18.00 -4.05
N GLY A 183 -15.25 -19.02 -4.87
CA GLY A 183 -16.45 -19.86 -4.74
C GLY A 183 -16.52 -20.59 -3.39
N ASP A 184 -15.42 -21.20 -2.97
CA ASP A 184 -15.35 -21.93 -1.69
C ASP A 184 -15.50 -20.99 -0.48
N LEU A 185 -14.94 -19.78 -0.55
CA LEU A 185 -15.08 -18.77 0.51
C LEU A 185 -16.51 -18.23 0.61
N ILE A 186 -17.19 -17.99 -0.51
CA ILE A 186 -18.60 -17.59 -0.54
C ILE A 186 -19.48 -18.70 0.05
N GLN A 187 -19.21 -19.96 -0.30
CA GLN A 187 -19.95 -21.10 0.28
C GLN A 187 -19.68 -21.24 1.78
N GLN A 188 -18.48 -20.94 2.25
CA GLN A 188 -18.15 -21.04 3.66
C GLN A 188 -18.78 -19.92 4.51
N GLU A 189 -18.89 -18.69 3.99
CA GLU A 189 -19.68 -17.60 4.61
C GLU A 189 -21.19 -17.93 4.64
N LEU A 190 -21.73 -18.52 3.56
CA LEU A 190 -23.11 -19.00 3.53
C LEU A 190 -23.38 -20.10 4.56
N ASN A 191 -22.39 -20.97 4.80
CA ASN A 191 -22.47 -22.06 5.77
C ASN A 191 -22.16 -21.64 7.22
N ALA A 192 -21.62 -20.43 7.44
CA ALA A 192 -21.32 -19.90 8.76
C ALA A 192 -22.57 -19.47 9.55
N TYR A 193 -23.70 -19.27 8.85
CA TYR A 193 -25.00 -19.01 9.47
C TYR A 193 -25.76 -20.33 9.66
N PRO A 194 -26.14 -20.72 10.90
CA PRO A 194 -27.01 -21.87 11.13
C PRO A 194 -28.32 -21.69 10.35
N LEU A 195 -28.81 -22.75 9.68
CA LEU A 195 -30.09 -22.74 8.95
C LEU A 195 -31.26 -22.23 9.81
N GLU A 196 -31.23 -22.50 11.12
CA GLU A 196 -32.21 -22.01 12.11
C GLU A 196 -32.22 -20.47 12.25
N GLN A 197 -31.07 -19.81 12.05
CA GLN A 197 -30.98 -18.35 12.05
C GLN A 197 -31.49 -17.76 10.74
N LEU A 198 -31.28 -18.43 9.61
CA LEU A 198 -31.83 -18.00 8.31
C LEU A 198 -33.37 -18.05 8.32
N GLU A 199 -33.97 -19.11 8.84
CA GLU A 199 -35.42 -19.22 9.01
C GLU A 199 -35.97 -18.14 9.95
N SER A 200 -35.32 -17.91 11.10
CA SER A 200 -35.71 -16.84 12.03
C SER A 200 -35.58 -15.43 11.41
N THR A 201 -34.54 -15.17 10.63
CA THR A 201 -34.39 -13.88 9.91
C THR A 201 -35.42 -13.70 8.82
N ALA A 202 -35.82 -14.77 8.11
CA ALA A 202 -36.89 -14.72 7.12
C ALA A 202 -38.25 -14.44 7.77
N GLU A 203 -38.51 -14.99 8.95
CA GLU A 203 -39.71 -14.66 9.74
C GLU A 203 -39.71 -13.20 10.22
N MET A 204 -38.56 -12.63 10.56
CA MET A 204 -38.45 -11.22 10.97
C MET A 204 -38.82 -10.23 9.86
N VAL A 205 -38.68 -10.61 8.58
CA VAL A 205 -39.14 -9.79 7.44
C VAL A 205 -40.66 -9.54 7.51
N THR A 206 -41.42 -10.52 8.02
CA THR A 206 -42.88 -10.39 8.18
C THR A 206 -43.29 -9.46 9.33
N GLN A 207 -42.34 -9.06 10.18
CA GLN A 207 -42.56 -8.17 11.33
C GLN A 207 -42.06 -6.74 11.09
N LEU A 208 -41.59 -6.42 9.88
CA LEU A 208 -41.12 -5.09 9.54
C LEU A 208 -42.27 -4.08 9.52
N ASN A 209 -42.02 -2.88 10.04
CA ASN A 209 -42.96 -1.77 9.86
C ASN A 209 -42.87 -1.20 8.43
N ALA A 210 -43.87 -0.41 8.02
CA ALA A 210 -43.98 0.09 6.65
C ALA A 210 -42.71 0.80 6.11
N ASN A 211 -41.99 1.54 6.97
CA ASN A 211 -40.76 2.23 6.56
C ASN A 211 -39.57 1.26 6.43
N GLN A 212 -39.48 0.26 7.29
CA GLN A 212 -38.44 -0.76 7.22
C GLN A 212 -38.66 -1.70 6.04
N GLN A 213 -39.92 -2.03 5.75
CA GLN A 213 -40.30 -2.85 4.60
C GLN A 213 -39.97 -2.15 3.28
N ASP A 214 -40.27 -0.85 3.17
CA ASP A 214 -39.90 -0.05 1.99
C ASP A 214 -38.37 -0.03 1.74
N ILE A 215 -37.56 0.13 2.78
CA ILE A 215 -36.09 0.08 2.66
C ILE A 215 -35.62 -1.34 2.30
N PHE A 216 -36.19 -2.37 2.91
CA PHE A 216 -35.85 -3.76 2.63
C PHE A 216 -36.14 -4.12 1.16
N ASP A 217 -37.33 -3.78 0.66
CA ASP A 217 -37.73 -4.05 -0.73
C ASP A 217 -36.84 -3.31 -1.74
N GLN A 218 -36.42 -2.08 -1.42
CA GLN A 218 -35.46 -1.33 -2.26
C GLN A 218 -34.09 -2.01 -2.33
N VAL A 219 -33.60 -2.57 -1.22
CA VAL A 219 -32.33 -3.29 -1.18
C VAL A 219 -32.43 -4.60 -1.96
N ILE A 220 -33.50 -5.38 -1.79
CA ILE A 220 -33.71 -6.63 -2.51
C ILE A 220 -33.84 -6.38 -4.02
N SER A 221 -34.65 -5.39 -4.42
CA SER A 221 -34.79 -5.02 -5.82
C SER A 221 -33.47 -4.57 -6.45
N ALA A 222 -32.62 -3.84 -5.72
CA ALA A 222 -31.31 -3.43 -6.20
C ALA A 222 -30.33 -4.60 -6.39
N ILE A 223 -30.50 -5.69 -5.64
CA ILE A 223 -29.69 -6.91 -5.75
C ILE A 223 -30.19 -7.79 -6.91
N GLU A 224 -31.51 -7.93 -7.06
CA GLU A 224 -32.12 -8.78 -8.09
C GLU A 224 -32.10 -8.16 -9.49
N THR A 225 -32.09 -6.82 -9.59
CA THR A 225 -31.99 -6.09 -10.85
C THR A 225 -30.79 -5.11 -10.82
N PRO A 226 -29.59 -5.55 -11.24
CA PRO A 226 -28.38 -4.72 -11.21
C PRO A 226 -28.37 -3.55 -12.20
N GLU A 227 -29.40 -3.41 -13.03
CA GLU A 227 -29.45 -2.40 -14.09
C GLU A 227 -30.21 -1.15 -13.66
N MET A 228 -29.43 -0.15 -13.27
CA MET A 228 -29.65 1.32 -13.29
C MET A 228 -29.41 2.01 -11.94
N GLY A 229 -28.13 2.28 -11.65
CA GLY A 229 -27.69 3.57 -11.10
C GLY A 229 -28.09 3.99 -9.67
N GLY A 230 -28.90 3.22 -8.95
CA GLY A 230 -29.29 3.51 -7.58
C GLY A 230 -28.24 3.04 -6.56
N LYS A 231 -27.14 3.78 -6.37
CA LYS A 231 -26.23 3.52 -5.24
C LYS A 231 -26.93 3.92 -3.93
N LEU A 232 -27.33 2.94 -3.12
CA LEU A 232 -27.81 3.17 -1.75
C LEU A 232 -26.60 3.49 -0.85
N PHE A 233 -26.60 4.69 -0.27
CA PHE A 233 -25.60 5.11 0.71
C PHE A 233 -26.19 5.04 2.12
N PHE A 234 -25.58 4.25 3.00
CA PHE A 234 -25.93 4.20 4.41
C PHE A 234 -25.10 5.25 5.16
N TYR A 235 -25.77 6.25 5.76
CA TYR A 235 -25.11 7.16 6.70
C TYR A 235 -25.03 6.48 8.07
N ARG A 236 -23.83 6.55 8.67
CA ARG A 236 -23.52 6.01 10.00
C ARG A 236 -23.82 7.03 11.09
#